data_AF-A0A6J7FFD4-F1
#
_entry.id   AF-A0A6J7FFD4-F1
#
_cell.length_a   1.000
_cell.length_b   1.000
_cell.length_c   1.000
_cell.angle_alpha   90.00
_cell.angle_beta   90.00
_cell.angle_gamma   90.00
#
_symmetry.space_group_name_H-M   'P 1'
#
loop_
_entity.id
_entity.type
_entity.pdbx_description
1 polymer ?
#
loop_
_entity_poly.entity_id
_entity_poly.type
_entity_poly.pdbx_seq_one_letter_code
_entity_poly.pdbx_strand_id
1 'polypeptide(L)'
;MLCPACGVGNRPDEKLCSECGTTLPQRASAVFAPPAIGTESFLTVNPPTPAHRPLRAARWRVTALSVIAAVAGVCCIVASALSQLTVRSDAAIGAWLGSYRLNDLAAASVTGGLFSGTNLQVGIILAGLLLIIGAVLSANHRAVGAGLVAGTALALAPVVVVIWGNIVMLSDGATAQAETVKRATRLGTFIETQPAIGFYVLLGATVLALIALVMSLTQAIINNRVPLNRALCAAGAVAAVVAAVGQFIPQHGAGFRDNFSSDTVDVVLISARLGIVGLLAMCGVLGFMRADRWGIGLVLGTSSLYAWQWLSSIAPIGQLPAPPAFFSPGQPTGTPTIVTTIGVVALLGIATATIVVGRTKEPASP
;
A
#
# COMPACT_ATOMS: atom_id res chain seq x y z
N MET A 1 57.04 -19.23 -8.98
CA MET A 1 58.48 -19.32 -8.62
C MET A 1 58.94 -20.75 -8.87
N LEU A 2 60.16 -20.99 -9.36
CA LEU A 2 60.66 -22.35 -9.60
C LEU A 2 61.24 -22.95 -8.32
N CYS A 3 60.89 -24.19 -8.00
CA CYS A 3 61.47 -24.89 -6.85
C CYS A 3 62.95 -25.18 -7.12
N PRO A 4 63.87 -24.83 -6.20
CA PRO A 4 65.30 -25.08 -6.41
C PRO A 4 65.68 -26.57 -6.37
N ALA A 5 64.83 -27.43 -5.77
CA ALA A 5 65.11 -28.86 -5.67
C ALA A 5 64.63 -29.66 -6.89
N CYS A 6 63.43 -29.39 -7.41
CA CYS A 6 62.83 -30.19 -8.50
C CYS A 6 62.51 -29.40 -9.78
N GLY A 7 62.69 -28.08 -9.80
CA GLY A 7 62.43 -27.25 -10.98
C GLY A 7 60.95 -27.01 -11.30
N VAL A 8 60.01 -27.47 -10.48
CA VAL A 8 58.57 -27.27 -10.72
C VAL A 8 58.13 -25.85 -10.39
N GLY A 9 57.21 -25.30 -11.18
CA GLY A 9 56.60 -23.98 -10.96
C GLY A 9 55.56 -24.00 -9.85
N ASN A 10 55.74 -23.18 -8.81
CA ASN A 10 54.83 -23.02 -7.68
C ASN A 10 54.24 -21.60 -7.63
N ARG A 11 53.08 -21.42 -6.99
CA ARG A 11 52.45 -20.12 -6.82
C ARG A 11 53.23 -19.24 -5.85
N PRO A 12 53.19 -17.89 -6.00
CA PRO A 12 54.04 -17.00 -5.21
C PRO A 12 53.68 -16.93 -3.71
N ASP A 13 52.51 -17.42 -3.30
CA ASP A 13 52.02 -17.50 -1.92
C ASP A 13 52.28 -18.86 -1.25
N GLU A 14 52.76 -19.87 -1.99
CA GLU A 14 53.08 -21.20 -1.46
C GLU A 14 54.42 -21.19 -0.71
N LYS A 15 54.42 -21.73 0.52
CA LYS A 15 55.63 -21.83 1.36
C LYS A 15 56.44 -23.12 1.10
N LEU A 16 55.80 -24.11 0.49
CA LEU A 16 56.33 -25.45 0.24
C LEU A 16 56.04 -25.80 -1.22
N CYS A 17 56.95 -26.53 -1.85
CA CYS A 17 56.69 -27.06 -3.18
C CYS A 17 55.61 -28.15 -3.12
N SER A 18 54.60 -28.03 -3.98
CA SER A 18 53.48 -28.97 -4.07
C SER A 18 53.87 -30.39 -4.48
N GLU A 19 55.03 -30.56 -5.12
CA GLU A 19 55.54 -31.84 -5.62
C GLU A 19 56.51 -32.51 -4.64
N CYS A 20 57.57 -31.82 -4.23
CA CYS A 20 58.66 -32.44 -3.46
C CYS A 20 58.70 -32.03 -1.98
N GLY A 21 57.78 -31.18 -1.52
CA GLY A 21 57.71 -30.73 -0.12
C GLY A 21 58.86 -29.82 0.33
N THR A 22 59.77 -29.43 -0.56
CA THR A 22 60.90 -28.54 -0.23
C THR A 22 60.40 -27.13 0.06
N THR A 23 60.95 -26.49 1.10
CA THR A 23 60.64 -25.09 1.46
C THR A 23 61.09 -24.13 0.36
N LEU A 24 60.18 -23.24 -0.06
CA LEU A 24 60.47 -22.23 -1.06
C LEU A 24 61.04 -20.98 -0.37
N PRO A 25 62.05 -20.31 -0.97
CA PRO A 25 62.60 -19.09 -0.40
C PRO A 25 61.52 -18.01 -0.34
N GLN A 26 61.16 -17.58 0.87
CA GLN A 26 60.28 -16.43 1.05
C GLN A 26 60.98 -15.21 0.45
N ARG A 27 60.34 -14.58 -0.55
CA ARG A 27 60.77 -13.24 -0.96
C ARG A 27 60.68 -12.36 0.28
N ALA A 28 61.83 -11.83 0.71
CA ALA A 28 61.88 -10.71 1.63
C ALA A 28 60.88 -9.66 1.11
N SER A 29 59.93 -9.29 1.96
CA SER A 29 58.99 -8.22 1.66
C SER A 29 59.79 -7.03 1.16
N ALA A 30 59.56 -6.61 -0.08
CA ALA A 30 60.23 -5.46 -0.64
C ALA A 30 59.91 -4.27 0.28
N VAL A 31 60.91 -3.83 1.05
CA VAL A 31 60.87 -2.54 1.72
C VAL A 31 60.74 -1.53 0.61
N PHE A 32 59.57 -0.88 0.55
CA PHE A 32 59.29 0.19 -0.40
C PHE A 32 60.19 1.38 -0.05
N ALA A 33 61.35 1.46 -0.69
CA ALA A 33 62.15 2.68 -0.69
C ALA A 33 61.39 3.73 -1.52
N PRO A 34 61.01 4.90 -0.96
CA PRO A 34 60.42 5.96 -1.78
C PRO A 34 61.45 6.40 -2.83
N PRO A 35 61.06 6.59 -4.10
CA PRO A 35 61.98 7.08 -5.12
C PRO A 35 62.43 8.50 -4.76
N ALA A 36 63.71 8.78 -5.01
CA ALA A 36 64.27 10.11 -4.90
C ALA A 36 63.48 11.07 -5.81
N ILE A 37 62.92 12.12 -5.21
CA ILE A 37 62.20 13.18 -5.90
C ILE A 37 63.25 14.00 -6.67
N GLY A 38 63.41 13.67 -7.96
CA GLY A 38 64.06 14.53 -8.92
C GLY A 38 63.18 15.75 -9.19
N THR A 39 63.78 16.93 -9.26
CA THR A 39 63.14 18.22 -9.54
C THR A 39 62.71 18.36 -11.00
N GLU A 40 61.97 17.38 -11.52
CA GLU A 40 61.36 17.46 -12.84
C GLU A 40 59.87 17.76 -12.69
N SER A 41 59.48 18.96 -13.15
CA SER A 41 58.13 19.35 -13.56
C SER A 41 56.98 18.63 -12.85
N PHE A 42 56.50 19.24 -11.77
CA PHE A 42 55.11 19.11 -11.33
C PHE A 42 54.19 19.47 -12.50
N LEU A 43 53.88 18.48 -13.35
CA LEU A 43 52.63 18.45 -14.08
C LEU A 43 51.55 18.46 -13.00
N THR A 44 50.94 19.62 -12.79
CA THR A 44 49.64 19.74 -12.17
C THR A 44 48.69 18.86 -12.97
N VAL A 45 48.61 17.59 -12.58
CA VAL A 45 47.44 16.77 -12.86
C VAL A 45 46.34 17.46 -12.08
N ASN A 46 45.70 18.44 -12.73
CA ASN A 46 44.41 18.91 -12.28
C ASN A 46 43.59 17.63 -12.05
N PRO A 47 43.04 17.40 -10.83
CA PRO A 47 42.05 16.35 -10.68
C PRO A 47 41.04 16.59 -11.79
N PRO A 48 40.61 15.53 -12.53
CA PRO A 48 39.63 15.72 -13.58
C PRO A 48 38.49 16.51 -12.97
N THR A 49 38.30 17.75 -13.45
CA THR A 49 37.20 18.61 -13.04
C THR A 49 35.98 17.71 -13.01
N PRO A 50 35.26 17.57 -11.88
CA PRO A 50 34.16 16.61 -11.79
C PRO A 50 33.27 16.90 -12.97
N ALA A 51 33.32 16.01 -13.96
CA ALA A 51 32.67 16.25 -15.23
C ALA A 51 31.22 16.40 -14.84
N HIS A 52 30.69 17.63 -14.95
CA HIS A 52 29.30 17.93 -14.67
C HIS A 52 28.52 16.91 -15.49
N ARG A 53 28.05 15.86 -14.84
CA ARG A 53 27.20 14.86 -15.49
C ARG A 53 26.08 15.73 -16.00
N PRO A 54 25.90 15.88 -17.33
CA PRO A 54 24.81 16.68 -17.82
C PRO A 54 23.59 16.10 -17.13
N LEU A 55 22.85 16.95 -16.41
CA LEU A 55 21.57 16.58 -15.81
C LEU A 55 20.83 15.89 -16.95
N ARG A 56 20.80 14.56 -16.95
CA ARG A 56 20.17 13.81 -18.02
C ARG A 56 18.74 14.28 -17.93
N ALA A 57 18.33 15.10 -18.91
CA ALA A 57 16.97 15.59 -19.01
C ALA A 57 16.09 14.38 -18.76
N ALA A 58 15.30 14.44 -17.68
CA ALA A 58 14.49 13.32 -17.25
C ALA A 58 13.57 12.98 -18.42
N ARG A 59 13.96 11.97 -19.20
CA ARG A 59 13.20 11.56 -20.38
C ARG A 59 11.97 10.87 -19.82
N TRP A 60 10.86 11.60 -19.80
CA TRP A 60 9.55 11.05 -19.53
C TRP A 60 9.34 9.84 -20.42
N ARG A 61 9.24 8.66 -19.80
CA ARG A 61 8.91 7.42 -20.50
C ARG A 61 7.57 6.98 -19.97
N VAL A 62 6.54 7.19 -20.79
CA VAL A 62 5.22 6.62 -20.54
C VAL A 62 5.37 5.10 -20.60
N THR A 63 5.15 4.45 -19.47
CA THR A 63 5.20 2.99 -19.32
C THR A 63 3.77 2.44 -19.30
N ALA A 64 3.60 1.17 -19.67
CA ALA A 64 2.30 0.49 -19.55
C ALA A 64 1.73 0.59 -18.13
N LEU A 65 2.59 0.44 -17.11
CA LEU A 65 2.23 0.64 -15.70
C LEU A 65 1.61 2.02 -15.46
N SER A 66 2.26 3.09 -15.92
CA SER A 66 1.77 4.45 -15.72
C SER A 66 0.44 4.71 -16.43
N VAL A 67 0.23 4.17 -17.63
CA VAL A 67 -1.03 4.34 -18.37
C VAL A 67 -2.17 3.61 -17.67
N ILE A 68 -1.97 2.33 -17.35
CA ILE A 68 -3.01 1.50 -16.72
C ILE A 68 -3.38 2.06 -15.35
N ALA A 69 -2.39 2.46 -14.54
CA ALA A 69 -2.62 3.06 -13.23
C ALA A 69 -3.35 4.42 -13.34
N ALA A 70 -3.00 5.27 -14.31
CA ALA A 70 -3.70 6.53 -14.52
C ALA A 70 -5.16 6.31 -14.94
N VAL A 71 -5.41 5.38 -15.86
CA VAL A 71 -6.78 5.02 -16.30
C VAL A 71 -7.57 4.47 -15.12
N ALA A 72 -7.02 3.53 -14.35
CA ALA A 72 -7.64 3.00 -13.14
C ALA A 72 -7.99 4.12 -12.15
N GLY A 73 -7.08 5.09 -11.96
CA GLY A 73 -7.28 6.23 -11.08
C GLY A 73 -8.42 7.15 -11.53
N VAL A 74 -8.49 7.47 -12.83
CA VAL A 74 -9.61 8.24 -13.41
C VAL A 74 -10.92 7.48 -13.26
N CYS A 75 -10.94 6.17 -13.54
CA CYS A 75 -12.13 5.35 -13.36
C CYS A 75 -12.61 5.33 -11.90
N CYS A 76 -11.71 5.30 -10.91
CA CYS A 76 -12.09 5.42 -9.49
C CYS A 76 -12.80 6.76 -9.21
N ILE A 77 -12.23 7.87 -9.69
CA ILE A 77 -12.81 9.21 -9.49
C ILE A 77 -14.18 9.31 -10.17
N VAL A 78 -14.31 8.84 -11.41
CA VAL A 78 -15.58 8.82 -12.14
C VAL A 78 -16.60 7.94 -11.41
N ALA A 79 -16.23 6.72 -11.03
CA ALA A 79 -17.11 5.83 -10.27
C ALA A 79 -17.61 6.46 -8.97
N SER A 80 -16.78 7.29 -8.32
CA SER A 80 -17.16 7.97 -7.08
C SER A 80 -18.33 8.95 -7.23
N ALA A 81 -18.54 9.50 -8.43
CA ALA A 81 -19.64 10.41 -8.73
C ALA A 81 -20.91 9.69 -9.24
N LEU A 82 -20.79 8.41 -9.60
CA LEU A 82 -21.88 7.62 -10.18
C LEU A 82 -22.66 6.87 -9.10
N SER A 83 -23.93 6.58 -9.40
CA SER A 83 -24.77 5.69 -8.59
C SER A 83 -24.20 4.28 -8.56
N GLN A 84 -24.25 3.65 -7.40
CA GLN A 84 -23.74 2.31 -7.13
C GLN A 84 -24.86 1.26 -7.08
N LEU A 85 -26.05 1.67 -6.65
CA LEU A 85 -27.24 0.82 -6.58
C LEU A 85 -28.46 1.62 -7.03
N THR A 86 -29.33 0.97 -7.81
CA THR A 86 -30.66 1.50 -8.13
C THR A 86 -31.71 0.53 -7.61
N VAL A 87 -32.68 1.06 -6.88
CA VAL A 87 -33.84 0.31 -6.38
C VAL A 87 -35.09 0.89 -7.00
N ARG A 88 -35.85 0.05 -7.69
CA ARG A 88 -37.12 0.39 -8.32
C ARG A 88 -38.22 -0.50 -7.78
N SER A 89 -39.38 0.07 -7.51
CA SER A 89 -40.55 -0.70 -7.13
C SER A 89 -41.82 0.00 -7.65
N ASP A 90 -42.85 -0.79 -7.92
CA ASP A 90 -44.22 -0.32 -8.17
C ASP A 90 -44.97 0.02 -6.87
N ALA A 91 -44.44 -0.40 -5.72
CA ALA A 91 -44.97 -0.13 -4.40
C ALA A 91 -44.24 1.03 -3.72
N ALA A 92 -44.96 1.81 -2.92
CA ALA A 92 -44.39 2.90 -2.13
C ALA A 92 -43.59 2.36 -0.92
N ILE A 93 -42.39 1.83 -1.17
CA ILE A 93 -41.48 1.32 -0.12
C ILE A 93 -40.66 2.44 0.56
N GLY A 94 -41.18 3.67 0.59
CA GLY A 94 -40.58 4.79 1.32
C GLY A 94 -39.16 5.15 0.89
N ALA A 95 -38.27 5.36 1.86
CA ALA A 95 -36.89 5.83 1.66
C ALA A 95 -35.97 4.82 0.92
N TRP A 96 -36.48 3.64 0.59
CA TRP A 96 -35.75 2.57 -0.11
C TRP A 96 -35.83 2.69 -1.64
N LEU A 97 -36.66 3.58 -2.19
CA LEU A 97 -36.65 3.89 -3.62
C LEU A 97 -35.55 4.89 -3.95
N GLY A 98 -34.84 4.64 -5.05
CA GLY A 98 -33.98 5.64 -5.66
C GLY A 98 -32.66 5.10 -6.20
N SER A 99 -31.76 6.04 -6.47
CA SER A 99 -30.39 5.77 -6.88
C SER A 99 -29.45 6.18 -5.75
N TYR A 100 -28.64 5.23 -5.29
CA TYR A 100 -27.74 5.40 -4.15
C TYR A 100 -26.30 5.58 -4.64
N ARG A 101 -25.63 6.65 -4.21
CA ARG A 101 -24.19 6.85 -4.42
C ARG A 101 -23.37 6.22 -3.28
N LEU A 102 -22.04 6.30 -3.38
CA LEU A 102 -21.12 5.77 -2.36
C LEU A 102 -21.41 6.27 -0.94
N ASN A 103 -21.78 7.54 -0.79
CA ASN A 103 -22.11 8.11 0.53
C ASN A 103 -23.54 7.77 0.98
N ASP A 104 -24.45 7.43 0.06
CA ASP A 104 -25.85 7.12 0.36
C ASP A 104 -26.04 5.65 0.74
N LEU A 105 -25.16 4.78 0.23
CA LEU A 105 -25.03 3.39 0.69
C LEU A 105 -24.87 3.31 2.20
N ALA A 106 -24.34 4.37 2.81
CA ALA A 106 -24.17 4.46 4.24
C ALA A 106 -25.45 4.82 5.01
N ALA A 107 -26.19 5.83 4.54
CA ALA A 107 -27.34 6.39 5.23
C ALA A 107 -28.63 5.56 5.05
N ALA A 108 -28.73 4.79 3.96
CA ALA A 108 -29.96 4.10 3.60
C ALA A 108 -30.15 2.72 4.29
N SER A 109 -29.11 2.15 4.90
CA SER A 109 -29.25 0.95 5.71
C SER A 109 -29.94 1.28 7.04
N VAL A 110 -31.25 1.08 7.12
CA VAL A 110 -32.13 1.36 8.28
C VAL A 110 -31.71 0.65 9.57
N THR A 111 -30.74 -0.26 9.52
CA THR A 111 -30.13 -0.96 10.66
C THR A 111 -28.74 -0.44 11.07
N GLY A 112 -28.27 0.69 10.55
CA GLY A 112 -26.95 1.22 10.91
C GLY A 112 -25.82 0.33 10.36
N GLY A 113 -25.80 0.17 9.03
CA GLY A 113 -24.87 -0.69 8.31
C GLY A 113 -23.44 -0.59 8.83
N LEU A 114 -22.87 -1.73 9.20
CA LEU A 114 -21.62 -1.82 9.95
C LEU A 114 -20.37 -1.26 9.24
N PHE A 115 -20.49 -0.87 7.97
CA PHE A 115 -19.39 -0.40 7.11
C PHE A 115 -19.77 0.84 6.30
N SER A 116 -20.85 1.50 6.72
CA SER A 116 -21.52 2.59 6.07
C SER A 116 -20.80 3.91 6.33
N GLY A 117 -19.73 4.16 5.57
CA GLY A 117 -18.99 5.42 5.62
C GLY A 117 -19.60 6.50 4.72
N THR A 118 -20.08 7.62 5.25
CA THR A 118 -20.37 8.82 4.42
C THR A 118 -19.11 9.44 3.78
N ASN A 119 -17.94 8.84 4.05
CA ASN A 119 -16.63 9.27 3.58
C ASN A 119 -16.02 8.29 2.56
N LEU A 120 -16.79 7.27 2.14
CA LEU A 120 -16.31 6.26 1.20
C LEU A 120 -16.05 6.88 -0.17
N GLN A 121 -16.87 7.85 -0.59
CA GLN A 121 -16.63 8.61 -1.83
C GLN A 121 -15.25 9.29 -1.80
N VAL A 122 -14.92 9.98 -0.70
CA VAL A 122 -13.62 10.65 -0.56
C VAL A 122 -12.47 9.63 -0.52
N GLY A 123 -12.68 8.48 0.12
CA GLY A 123 -11.73 7.38 0.09
C GLY A 123 -11.43 6.92 -1.35
N ILE A 124 -12.46 6.64 -2.14
CA ILE A 124 -12.28 6.21 -3.55
C ILE A 124 -11.62 7.31 -4.38
N ILE A 125 -11.95 8.59 -4.16
CA ILE A 125 -11.25 9.71 -4.80
C ILE A 125 -9.77 9.73 -4.43
N LEU A 126 -9.45 9.58 -3.14
CA LEU A 126 -8.07 9.53 -2.64
C LEU A 126 -7.29 8.38 -3.29
N ALA A 127 -7.87 7.18 -3.37
CA ALA A 127 -7.24 6.06 -4.07
C ALA A 127 -7.02 6.37 -5.55
N GLY A 128 -8.00 6.98 -6.22
CA GLY A 128 -7.86 7.42 -7.61
C GLY A 128 -6.71 8.41 -7.80
N LEU A 129 -6.59 9.40 -6.91
CA LEU A 129 -5.49 10.36 -6.92
C LEU A 129 -4.14 9.70 -6.66
N LEU A 130 -4.05 8.74 -5.73
CA LEU A 130 -2.80 8.03 -5.43
C LEU A 130 -2.36 7.12 -6.57
N LEU A 131 -3.29 6.50 -7.30
CA LEU A 131 -3.00 5.77 -8.53
C LEU A 131 -2.41 6.70 -9.61
N ILE A 132 -2.98 7.90 -9.79
CA ILE A 132 -2.48 8.91 -10.73
C ILE A 132 -1.11 9.44 -10.30
N ILE A 133 -0.94 9.80 -9.03
CA ILE A 133 0.34 10.26 -8.47
C ILE A 133 1.40 9.16 -8.63
N GLY A 134 1.06 7.91 -8.32
CA GLY A 134 1.92 6.76 -8.48
C GLY A 134 2.32 6.53 -9.94
N ALA A 135 1.37 6.68 -10.87
CA ALA A 135 1.62 6.63 -12.32
C ALA A 135 2.62 7.69 -12.78
N VAL A 136 2.42 8.95 -12.37
CA VAL A 136 3.30 10.08 -12.71
C VAL A 136 4.70 9.88 -12.13
N LEU A 137 4.79 9.45 -10.87
CA LEU A 137 6.08 9.15 -10.23
C LEU A 137 6.79 7.97 -10.91
N SER A 138 6.05 6.94 -11.30
CA SER A 138 6.59 5.79 -12.02
C SER A 138 7.08 6.16 -13.42
N ALA A 139 6.39 7.05 -14.14
CA ALA A 139 6.83 7.55 -15.45
C ALA A 139 8.16 8.33 -15.37
N ASN A 140 8.46 8.89 -14.19
CA ASN A 140 9.72 9.55 -13.86
C ASN A 140 10.77 8.59 -13.25
N HIS A 141 10.60 7.27 -13.41
CA HIS A 141 11.50 6.24 -12.87
C HIS A 141 11.68 6.30 -11.33
N ARG A 142 10.72 6.85 -10.60
CA ARG A 142 10.74 6.84 -9.13
C ARG A 142 10.11 5.53 -8.65
N ALA A 143 10.94 4.67 -8.05
CA ALA A 143 10.49 3.38 -7.49
C ALA A 143 9.33 3.51 -6.48
N VAL A 144 9.27 4.63 -5.73
CA VAL A 144 8.16 4.95 -4.83
C VAL A 144 6.82 4.98 -5.57
N GLY A 145 6.79 5.49 -6.81
CA GLY A 145 5.56 5.59 -7.60
C GLY A 145 4.96 4.23 -7.92
N ALA A 146 5.78 3.30 -8.42
CA ALA A 146 5.34 1.94 -8.68
C ALA A 146 4.84 1.25 -7.40
N GLY A 147 5.56 1.42 -6.28
CA GLY A 147 5.13 0.92 -4.98
C GLY A 147 3.78 1.51 -4.55
N LEU A 148 3.59 2.83 -4.72
CA LEU A 148 2.35 3.51 -4.37
C LEU A 148 1.15 2.98 -5.16
N VAL A 149 1.32 2.73 -6.46
CA VAL A 149 0.29 2.07 -7.29
C VAL A 149 -0.05 0.69 -6.75
N ALA A 150 0.96 -0.14 -6.47
CA ALA A 150 0.78 -1.47 -5.91
C ALA A 150 0.02 -1.45 -4.58
N GLY A 151 0.40 -0.57 -3.67
CA GLY A 151 -0.25 -0.47 -2.37
C GLY A 151 -1.70 0.00 -2.48
N THR A 152 -1.95 0.98 -3.34
CA THR A 152 -3.30 1.52 -3.55
C THR A 152 -4.21 0.48 -4.20
N ALA A 153 -3.70 -0.32 -5.14
CA ALA A 153 -4.45 -1.43 -5.74
C ALA A 153 -4.86 -2.49 -4.70
N LEU A 154 -3.95 -2.84 -3.79
CA LEU A 154 -4.23 -3.78 -2.71
C LEU A 154 -5.23 -3.21 -1.69
N ALA A 155 -5.18 -1.91 -1.42
CA ALA A 155 -6.17 -1.26 -0.55
C ALA A 155 -7.57 -1.22 -1.20
N LEU A 156 -7.66 -1.05 -2.51
CA LEU A 156 -8.94 -0.98 -3.24
C LEU A 156 -9.70 -2.32 -3.24
N ALA A 157 -8.99 -3.44 -3.38
CA ALA A 157 -9.60 -4.76 -3.51
C ALA A 157 -10.62 -5.10 -2.40
N PRO A 158 -10.27 -5.07 -1.09
CA PRO A 158 -11.24 -5.35 -0.04
C PRO A 158 -12.28 -4.23 0.11
N VAL A 159 -11.98 -2.98 -0.29
CA VAL A 159 -12.95 -1.88 -0.25
C VAL A 159 -14.09 -2.09 -1.25
N VAL A 160 -13.80 -2.65 -2.43
CA VAL A 160 -14.87 -3.04 -3.37
C VAL A 160 -15.75 -4.15 -2.80
N VAL A 161 -15.18 -5.09 -2.03
CA VAL A 161 -15.96 -6.13 -1.34
C VAL A 161 -16.87 -5.51 -0.27
N VAL A 162 -16.39 -4.50 0.47
CA VAL A 162 -17.24 -3.73 1.40
C VAL A 162 -18.41 -3.07 0.66
N ILE A 163 -18.15 -2.42 -0.48
CA ILE A 163 -19.19 -1.77 -1.29
C ILE A 163 -20.22 -2.79 -1.77
N TRP A 164 -19.76 -3.95 -2.25
CA TRP A 164 -20.63 -5.04 -2.66
C TRP A 164 -21.52 -5.53 -1.52
N GLY A 165 -20.95 -5.79 -0.34
CA GLY A 165 -21.74 -6.23 0.80
C GLY A 165 -22.77 -5.19 1.26
N ASN A 166 -22.45 -3.89 1.17
CA ASN A 166 -23.42 -2.82 1.43
C ASN A 166 -24.56 -2.81 0.39
N ILE A 167 -24.26 -3.07 -0.89
CA ILE A 167 -25.27 -3.20 -1.95
C ILE A 167 -26.21 -4.37 -1.66
N VAL A 168 -25.67 -5.53 -1.27
CA VAL A 168 -26.46 -6.73 -0.91
C VAL A 168 -27.36 -6.43 0.30
N MET A 169 -26.79 -5.88 1.37
CA MET A 169 -27.55 -5.54 2.58
C MET A 169 -28.68 -4.53 2.31
N LEU A 170 -28.44 -3.52 1.46
CA LEU A 170 -29.48 -2.56 1.10
C LEU A 170 -30.57 -3.18 0.22
N SER A 171 -30.16 -4.06 -0.71
CA SER A 171 -31.09 -4.84 -1.53
C SER A 171 -32.00 -5.71 -0.66
N ASP A 172 -31.43 -6.44 0.31
CA ASP A 172 -32.18 -7.31 1.22
C ASP A 172 -33.10 -6.52 2.16
N GLY A 173 -32.68 -5.32 2.60
CA GLY A 173 -33.53 -4.41 3.35
C GLY A 173 -34.74 -3.92 2.54
N ALA A 174 -34.53 -3.56 1.27
CA ALA A 174 -35.59 -3.13 0.37
C ALA A 174 -36.60 -4.26 0.08
N THR A 175 -36.12 -5.50 -0.12
CA THR A 175 -36.99 -6.67 -0.34
C THR A 175 -37.81 -6.99 0.92
N ALA A 176 -37.19 -6.99 2.10
CA ALA A 176 -37.89 -7.20 3.36
C ALA A 176 -39.01 -6.17 3.60
N GLN A 177 -38.74 -4.89 3.31
CA GLN A 177 -39.75 -3.83 3.46
C GLN A 177 -40.90 -3.98 2.47
N ALA A 178 -40.59 -4.30 1.22
CA ALA A 178 -41.64 -4.57 0.24
C ALA A 178 -42.51 -5.78 0.63
N GLU A 179 -41.96 -6.82 1.26
CA GLU A 179 -42.76 -7.90 1.83
C GLU A 179 -43.71 -7.40 2.93
N THR A 180 -43.27 -6.48 3.78
CA THR A 180 -44.17 -5.88 4.79
C THR A 180 -45.30 -5.10 4.14
N VAL A 181 -45.01 -4.33 3.08
CA VAL A 181 -46.02 -3.58 2.30
C VAL A 181 -46.97 -4.55 1.58
N LYS A 182 -46.46 -5.63 1.00
CA LYS A 182 -47.27 -6.69 0.38
C LYS A 182 -48.26 -7.30 1.39
N ARG A 183 -47.80 -7.62 2.60
CA ARG A 183 -48.66 -8.14 3.67
C ARG A 183 -49.72 -7.13 4.11
N ALA A 184 -49.36 -5.85 4.18
CA ALA A 184 -50.29 -4.78 4.58
C ALA A 184 -51.35 -4.49 3.50
N THR A 185 -50.96 -4.49 2.22
CA THR A 185 -51.81 -4.00 1.12
C THR A 185 -52.51 -5.11 0.33
N ARG A 186 -52.10 -6.38 0.51
CA ARG A 186 -52.58 -7.57 -0.22
C ARG A 186 -52.44 -7.51 -1.76
N LEU A 187 -51.67 -6.57 -2.29
CA LEU A 187 -51.33 -6.46 -3.70
C LEU A 187 -49.96 -7.08 -3.97
N GLY A 188 -49.75 -7.60 -5.19
CA GLY A 188 -48.41 -7.97 -5.64
C GLY A 188 -47.53 -6.74 -5.76
N THR A 189 -46.27 -6.84 -5.35
CA THR A 189 -45.28 -5.76 -5.44
C THR A 189 -44.09 -6.25 -6.26
N PHE A 190 -43.78 -5.57 -7.36
CA PHE A 190 -42.57 -5.74 -8.14
C PHE A 190 -41.43 -4.91 -7.54
N ILE A 191 -40.27 -5.52 -7.36
CA ILE A 191 -39.08 -4.86 -6.83
C ILE A 191 -37.90 -5.30 -7.69
N GLU A 192 -37.12 -4.34 -8.13
CA GLU A 192 -35.92 -4.56 -8.90
C GLU A 192 -34.76 -3.83 -8.22
N THR A 193 -33.83 -4.60 -7.66
CA THR A 193 -32.58 -4.11 -7.08
C THR A 193 -31.45 -4.48 -8.03
N GLN A 194 -30.74 -3.46 -8.55
CA GLN A 194 -29.66 -3.70 -9.51
C GLN A 194 -28.41 -2.89 -9.15
N PRO A 195 -27.22 -3.52 -9.15
CA PRO A 195 -25.96 -2.80 -9.16
C PRO A 195 -25.95 -1.83 -10.35
N ALA A 196 -25.71 -0.56 -10.06
CA ALA A 196 -25.70 0.48 -11.07
C ALA A 196 -24.33 0.57 -11.77
N ILE A 197 -24.27 1.36 -12.85
CA ILE A 197 -23.07 1.51 -13.68
C ILE A 197 -21.82 1.92 -12.88
N GLY A 198 -21.98 2.74 -11.82
CA GLY A 198 -20.88 3.17 -10.98
C GLY A 198 -20.14 2.02 -10.30
N PHE A 199 -20.87 0.96 -9.91
CA PHE A 199 -20.27 -0.23 -9.29
C PHE A 199 -19.38 -0.98 -10.29
N TYR A 200 -19.86 -1.18 -11.52
CA TYR A 200 -19.10 -1.86 -12.57
C TYR A 200 -17.86 -1.07 -13.01
N VAL A 201 -17.96 0.26 -13.09
CA VAL A 201 -16.79 1.12 -13.36
C VAL A 201 -15.75 0.98 -12.24
N LEU A 202 -16.18 0.93 -10.98
CA LEU A 202 -15.26 0.74 -9.85
C LEU A 202 -14.63 -0.66 -9.83
N LEU A 203 -15.41 -1.69 -10.16
CA LEU A 203 -14.90 -3.06 -10.29
C LEU A 203 -13.85 -3.14 -11.40
N GLY A 204 -14.13 -2.56 -12.57
CA GLY A 204 -13.18 -2.44 -13.67
C GLY A 204 -11.91 -1.67 -13.29
N ALA A 205 -12.06 -0.55 -12.58
CA ALA A 205 -10.93 0.23 -12.06
C ALA A 205 -10.05 -0.60 -11.12
N THR A 206 -10.65 -1.42 -10.27
CA THR A 206 -9.94 -2.30 -9.33
C THR A 206 -9.19 -3.40 -10.06
N VAL A 207 -9.80 -4.03 -11.07
CA VAL A 207 -9.12 -5.01 -11.92
C VAL A 207 -7.92 -4.38 -12.63
N LEU A 208 -8.07 -3.18 -13.21
CA LEU A 208 -6.96 -2.46 -13.82
C LEU A 208 -5.86 -2.12 -12.81
N ALA A 209 -6.22 -1.71 -11.59
CA ALA A 209 -5.26 -1.45 -10.52
C ALA A 209 -4.50 -2.73 -10.12
N LEU A 210 -5.16 -3.89 -10.09
CA LEU A 210 -4.51 -5.18 -9.83
C LEU A 210 -3.60 -5.62 -10.97
N ILE A 211 -3.93 -5.31 -12.23
CA ILE A 211 -3.00 -5.52 -13.35
C ILE A 211 -1.76 -4.61 -13.18
N ALA A 212 -1.96 -3.35 -12.78
CA ALA A 212 -0.87 -2.43 -12.48
C ALA A 212 -0.01 -2.90 -11.28
N LEU A 213 -0.62 -3.51 -10.26
CA LEU A 213 0.09 -4.18 -9.16
C LEU A 213 1.06 -5.24 -9.69
N VAL A 214 0.60 -6.14 -10.57
CA VAL A 214 1.45 -7.20 -11.14
C VAL A 214 2.62 -6.61 -11.91
N MET A 215 2.38 -5.58 -12.72
CA MET A 215 3.45 -4.87 -13.43
C MET A 215 4.44 -4.16 -12.48
N SER A 216 3.94 -3.61 -11.37
CA SER A 216 4.75 -2.98 -10.35
C SER A 216 5.66 -3.96 -9.62
N LEU A 217 5.21 -5.20 -9.37
CA LEU A 217 6.02 -6.26 -8.76
C LEU A 217 7.24 -6.60 -9.63
N THR A 218 7.09 -6.62 -10.95
CA THR A 218 8.22 -6.83 -11.87
C THR A 218 9.28 -5.73 -11.73
N GLN A 219 8.85 -4.47 -11.58
CA GLN A 219 9.78 -3.35 -11.34
C GLN A 219 10.46 -3.44 -9.97
N ALA A 220 9.77 -4.00 -8.97
CA ALA A 220 10.36 -4.23 -7.66
C ALA A 220 11.56 -5.19 -7.78
N ILE A 221 11.43 -6.28 -8.55
CA ILE A 221 12.47 -7.32 -8.69
C ILE A 221 13.72 -6.77 -9.38
N ILE A 222 13.56 -5.95 -10.42
CA ILE A 222 14.65 -5.50 -11.29
C ILE A 222 15.48 -4.35 -10.67
N ASN A 223 14.92 -3.61 -9.71
CA ASN A 223 15.61 -2.44 -9.15
C ASN A 223 16.80 -2.79 -8.24
N ASN A 224 18.00 -2.34 -8.65
CA ASN A 224 19.20 -2.36 -7.81
C ASN A 224 19.09 -1.32 -6.68
N ARG A 225 19.21 -1.80 -5.44
CA ARG A 225 18.70 -1.11 -4.23
C ARG A 225 19.71 -0.11 -3.68
N VAL A 226 19.26 1.12 -3.42
CA VAL A 226 19.87 1.97 -2.38
C VAL A 226 19.13 1.66 -1.08
N PRO A 227 19.75 0.95 -0.11
CA PRO A 227 19.06 0.54 1.09
C PRO A 227 18.73 1.75 1.98
N LEU A 228 17.52 1.77 2.51
CA LEU A 228 17.08 2.72 3.53
C LEU A 228 17.61 2.30 4.92
N ASN A 229 17.45 3.16 5.91
CA ASN A 229 17.82 2.83 7.28
C ASN A 229 16.96 1.66 7.81
N ARG A 230 17.59 0.51 8.01
CA ARG A 230 16.92 -0.73 8.45
C ARG A 230 16.27 -0.60 9.82
N ALA A 231 16.84 0.17 10.74
CA ALA A 231 16.26 0.37 12.07
C ALA A 231 14.92 1.13 11.97
N LEU A 232 14.89 2.18 11.15
CA LEU A 232 13.67 2.94 10.90
C LEU A 232 12.61 2.08 10.19
N CYS A 233 13.03 1.24 9.25
CA CYS A 233 12.15 0.28 8.59
C CYS A 233 11.59 -0.76 9.58
N ALA A 234 12.41 -1.34 10.45
CA ALA A 234 11.96 -2.28 11.47
C ALA A 234 10.92 -1.63 12.41
N ALA A 235 11.16 -0.39 12.85
CA ALA A 235 10.19 0.36 13.64
C ALA A 235 8.87 0.60 12.87
N GLY A 236 8.95 0.89 11.57
CA GLY A 236 7.78 1.05 10.71
C GLY A 236 6.98 -0.24 10.56
N ALA A 237 7.65 -1.39 10.43
CA ALA A 237 7.00 -2.69 10.38
C ALA A 237 6.22 -2.99 11.67
N VAL A 238 6.81 -2.69 12.83
CA VAL A 238 6.13 -2.79 14.13
C VAL A 238 4.92 -1.85 14.18
N ALA A 239 5.06 -0.60 13.74
CA ALA A 239 3.95 0.35 13.70
C ALA A 239 2.78 -0.13 12.83
N ALA A 240 3.06 -0.75 11.68
CA ALA A 240 2.02 -1.36 10.83
C ALA A 240 1.26 -2.49 11.54
N VAL A 241 1.98 -3.34 12.28
CA VAL A 241 1.35 -4.41 13.09
C VAL A 241 0.50 -3.81 14.20
N VAL A 242 1.00 -2.80 14.91
CA VAL A 242 0.23 -2.12 15.97
C VAL A 242 -1.03 -1.45 15.41
N ALA A 243 -0.93 -0.80 14.25
CA ALA A 243 -2.07 -0.19 13.56
C ALA A 243 -3.17 -1.21 13.22
N ALA A 244 -2.76 -2.41 12.77
CA ALA A 244 -3.66 -3.50 12.42
C ALA A 244 -4.25 -4.21 13.65
N VAL A 245 -3.41 -4.59 14.61
CA VAL A 245 -3.81 -5.35 15.81
C VAL A 245 -4.70 -4.53 16.74
N GLY A 246 -4.50 -3.21 16.79
CA GLY A 246 -5.27 -2.32 17.66
C GLY A 246 -6.79 -2.41 17.46
N GLN A 247 -7.26 -2.82 16.27
CA GLN A 247 -8.68 -3.00 15.99
C GLN A 247 -9.32 -4.22 16.64
N PHE A 248 -8.52 -5.22 17.00
CA PHE A 248 -9.04 -6.46 17.58
C PHE A 248 -9.14 -6.38 19.10
N ILE A 249 -8.69 -5.29 19.70
CA ILE A 249 -8.75 -5.09 21.15
C ILE A 249 -10.21 -4.83 21.51
N PRO A 250 -10.87 -5.77 22.22
CA PRO A 250 -12.27 -5.59 22.60
C PRO A 250 -12.42 -4.44 23.60
N GLN A 251 -13.56 -3.77 23.57
CA GLN A 251 -13.86 -2.66 24.45
C GLN A 251 -15.26 -2.81 25.05
N HIS A 252 -15.52 -2.11 26.17
CA HIS A 252 -16.84 -2.04 26.82
C HIS A 252 -17.53 -3.39 27.06
N GLY A 253 -16.77 -4.40 27.48
CA GLY A 253 -17.31 -5.71 27.86
C GLY A 253 -17.55 -6.69 26.71
N ALA A 254 -17.24 -6.33 25.47
CA ALA A 254 -17.24 -7.27 24.35
C ALA A 254 -16.12 -8.32 24.48
N GLY A 255 -16.33 -9.49 23.91
CA GLY A 255 -15.32 -10.54 23.80
C GLY A 255 -14.46 -10.40 22.56
N PHE A 256 -13.25 -10.99 22.57
CA PHE A 256 -12.41 -11.06 21.37
C PHE A 256 -13.12 -11.79 20.21
N ARG A 257 -13.93 -12.82 20.52
CA ARG A 257 -14.74 -13.59 19.56
C ARG A 257 -15.70 -12.72 18.75
N ASP A 258 -16.17 -11.62 19.33
CA ASP A 258 -17.16 -10.75 18.69
C ASP A 258 -16.60 -10.04 17.45
N ASN A 259 -15.27 -9.97 17.31
CA ASN A 259 -14.62 -9.45 16.10
C ASN A 259 -14.83 -10.35 14.86
N PHE A 260 -15.25 -11.60 15.09
CA PHE A 260 -15.41 -12.62 14.07
C PHE A 260 -16.83 -13.18 14.01
N SER A 261 -17.75 -12.66 14.83
CA SER A 261 -19.13 -13.14 14.84
C SER A 261 -19.96 -12.49 13.74
N SER A 262 -20.71 -13.32 13.01
CA SER A 262 -21.70 -12.91 12.00
C SER A 262 -23.11 -12.76 12.57
N ASP A 263 -23.27 -12.81 13.90
CA ASP A 263 -24.61 -12.74 14.53
C ASP A 263 -25.33 -11.42 14.24
N THR A 264 -24.57 -10.33 14.04
CA THR A 264 -25.10 -8.99 13.76
C THR A 264 -24.63 -8.41 12.43
N VAL A 265 -23.74 -9.11 11.71
CA VAL A 265 -23.01 -8.57 10.55
C VAL A 265 -22.89 -9.63 9.48
N ASP A 266 -23.11 -9.24 8.23
CA ASP A 266 -22.87 -10.12 7.09
C ASP A 266 -21.40 -10.61 7.05
N VAL A 267 -21.22 -11.89 6.76
CA VAL A 267 -19.92 -12.56 6.59
C VAL A 267 -19.06 -11.86 5.52
N VAL A 268 -19.67 -11.32 4.47
CA VAL A 268 -18.97 -10.58 3.40
C VAL A 268 -18.31 -9.32 3.98
N LEU A 269 -19.01 -8.62 4.86
CA LEU A 269 -18.53 -7.40 5.52
C LEU A 269 -17.39 -7.70 6.51
N ILE A 270 -17.54 -8.75 7.31
CA ILE A 270 -16.50 -9.21 8.24
C ILE A 270 -15.24 -9.62 7.48
N SER A 271 -15.37 -10.43 6.45
CA SER A 271 -14.23 -10.90 5.65
C SER A 271 -13.50 -9.75 4.96
N ALA A 272 -14.23 -8.75 4.44
CA ALA A 272 -13.64 -7.56 3.86
C ALA A 272 -12.85 -6.74 4.90
N ARG A 273 -13.37 -6.59 6.13
CA ARG A 273 -12.65 -5.95 7.24
C ARG A 273 -11.32 -6.64 7.54
N LEU A 274 -11.38 -7.96 7.73
CA LEU A 274 -10.21 -8.78 8.00
C LEU A 274 -9.21 -8.70 6.83
N GLY A 275 -9.72 -8.62 5.60
CA GLY A 275 -8.92 -8.37 4.40
C GLY A 275 -8.18 -7.03 4.46
N ILE A 276 -8.85 -5.92 4.81
CA ILE A 276 -8.22 -4.60 4.95
C ILE A 276 -7.12 -4.64 6.01
N VAL A 277 -7.42 -5.16 7.20
CA VAL A 277 -6.49 -5.20 8.33
C VAL A 277 -5.31 -6.14 8.06
N GLY A 278 -5.59 -7.31 7.49
CA GLY A 278 -4.57 -8.29 7.11
C GLY A 278 -3.65 -7.75 6.02
N LEU A 279 -4.20 -7.10 4.99
CA LEU A 279 -3.40 -6.48 3.93
C LEU A 279 -2.58 -5.30 4.44
N LEU A 280 -3.11 -4.50 5.36
CA LEU A 280 -2.35 -3.43 6.02
C LEU A 280 -1.15 -3.99 6.77
N ALA A 281 -1.35 -5.02 7.60
CA ALA A 281 -0.28 -5.65 8.36
C ALA A 281 0.75 -6.28 7.42
N MET A 282 0.31 -7.07 6.44
CA MET A 282 1.17 -7.78 5.50
C MET A 282 1.98 -6.80 4.64
N CYS A 283 1.33 -5.84 3.99
CA CYS A 283 2.01 -4.89 3.10
C CYS A 283 2.85 -3.89 3.89
N GLY A 284 2.43 -3.52 5.10
CA GLY A 284 3.21 -2.72 6.03
C GLY A 284 4.53 -3.41 6.38
N VAL A 285 4.47 -4.65 6.87
CA VAL A 285 5.66 -5.44 7.21
C VAL A 285 6.52 -5.69 5.98
N LEU A 286 5.96 -6.22 4.89
CA LEU A 286 6.73 -6.52 3.66
C LEU A 286 7.36 -5.25 3.06
N GLY A 287 6.60 -4.16 2.99
CA GLY A 287 7.04 -2.89 2.42
C GLY A 287 8.19 -2.28 3.22
N PHE A 288 8.09 -2.23 4.55
CA PHE A 288 9.19 -1.76 5.37
C PHE A 288 10.37 -2.72 5.40
N MET A 289 10.16 -4.03 5.54
CA MET A 289 11.26 -5.02 5.60
C MET A 289 12.06 -5.08 4.30
N ARG A 290 11.46 -4.70 3.17
CA ARG A 290 12.18 -4.53 1.90
C ARG A 290 13.24 -3.42 1.96
N ALA A 291 13.05 -2.44 2.86
CA ALA A 291 13.94 -1.32 3.14
C ALA A 291 14.39 -0.57 1.86
N ASP A 292 13.49 -0.44 0.90
CA ASP A 292 13.70 0.28 -0.35
C ASP A 292 12.56 1.26 -0.65
N ARG A 293 12.80 2.16 -1.61
CA ARG A 293 11.85 3.20 -2.01
C ARG A 293 10.52 2.62 -2.54
N TRP A 294 10.56 1.46 -3.20
CA TRP A 294 9.35 0.79 -3.68
C TRP A 294 8.50 0.29 -2.52
N GLY A 295 9.11 -0.34 -1.52
CA GLY A 295 8.46 -0.83 -0.32
C GLY A 295 7.79 0.28 0.47
N ILE A 296 8.42 1.45 0.60
CA ILE A 296 7.76 2.61 1.23
C ILE A 296 6.54 3.10 0.43
N GLY A 297 6.64 3.09 -0.90
CA GLY A 297 5.47 3.36 -1.76
C GLY A 297 4.34 2.37 -1.49
N LEU A 298 4.64 1.07 -1.40
CA LEU A 298 3.68 0.02 -1.09
C LEU A 298 2.97 0.29 0.25
N VAL A 299 3.72 0.64 1.29
CA VAL A 299 3.16 0.97 2.60
C VAL A 299 2.21 2.16 2.49
N LEU A 300 2.66 3.27 1.91
CA LEU A 300 1.85 4.50 1.79
C LEU A 300 0.56 4.27 1.00
N GLY A 301 0.64 3.51 -0.10
CA GLY A 301 -0.51 3.18 -0.92
C GLY A 301 -1.51 2.32 -0.14
N THR A 302 -1.02 1.28 0.54
CA THR A 302 -1.88 0.36 1.30
C THR A 302 -2.52 1.03 2.51
N SER A 303 -1.77 1.89 3.22
CA SER A 303 -2.26 2.59 4.41
C SER A 303 -3.18 3.77 4.11
N SER A 304 -3.28 4.23 2.86
CA SER A 304 -3.97 5.48 2.51
C SER A 304 -5.46 5.47 2.83
N LEU A 305 -6.20 4.48 2.31
CA LEU A 305 -7.63 4.32 2.57
C LEU A 305 -7.89 4.08 4.06
N TYR A 306 -7.06 3.25 4.68
CA TYR A 306 -7.13 2.99 6.12
C TYR A 306 -6.96 4.26 6.95
N ALA A 307 -5.94 5.06 6.64
CA ALA A 307 -5.64 6.32 7.31
C ALA A 307 -6.74 7.36 7.07
N TRP A 308 -7.33 7.40 5.87
CA TRP A 308 -8.48 8.27 5.59
C TRP A 308 -9.67 7.91 6.46
N GLN A 309 -10.03 6.62 6.51
CA GLN A 309 -11.16 6.19 7.33
C GLN A 309 -10.90 6.44 8.82
N TRP A 310 -9.69 6.18 9.30
CA TRP A 310 -9.25 6.53 10.66
C TRP A 310 -9.36 8.03 10.93
N LEU A 311 -8.84 8.88 10.05
CA LEU A 311 -8.89 10.33 10.22
C LEU A 311 -10.33 10.83 10.26
N SER A 312 -11.17 10.32 9.36
CA SER A 312 -12.57 10.71 9.27
C SER A 312 -13.38 10.36 10.52
N SER A 313 -12.95 9.30 11.24
CA SER A 313 -13.57 8.89 12.50
C SER A 313 -13.23 9.79 13.70
N ILE A 314 -12.04 10.40 13.68
CA ILE A 314 -11.60 11.30 14.76
C ILE A 314 -12.10 12.73 14.54
N ALA A 315 -12.25 13.13 13.28
CA ALA A 315 -12.60 14.49 12.87
C ALA A 315 -14.11 14.76 12.73
N PRO A 316 -14.97 13.97 13.41
CA PRO A 316 -16.37 13.66 13.04
C PRO A 316 -16.79 14.07 11.63
N ILE A 317 -16.02 13.67 10.62
CA ILE A 317 -16.33 13.99 9.22
C ILE A 317 -17.37 12.99 8.80
N GLY A 318 -18.60 13.46 8.55
CA GLY A 318 -19.70 12.57 8.19
C GLY A 318 -20.45 11.97 9.38
N GLN A 319 -21.62 11.41 9.12
CA GLN A 319 -22.52 10.92 10.18
C GLN A 319 -22.11 9.53 10.72
N LEU A 320 -21.44 8.74 9.89
CA LEU A 320 -21.00 7.39 10.18
C LEU A 320 -19.65 7.20 9.46
N PRO A 321 -18.49 7.24 10.16
CA PRO A 321 -17.19 6.97 9.54
C PRO A 321 -17.05 5.47 9.25
N ALA A 322 -16.42 5.07 8.14
CA ALA A 322 -16.20 3.65 7.84
C ALA A 322 -15.04 3.07 8.69
N PRO A 323 -14.84 1.73 8.73
CA PRO A 323 -13.73 1.12 9.45
C PRO A 323 -12.39 1.69 8.96
N PRO A 324 -11.40 1.90 9.85
CA PRO A 324 -11.07 1.03 10.99
C PRO A 324 -11.75 1.34 12.33
N ALA A 325 -12.46 2.46 12.44
CA ALA A 325 -12.96 2.96 13.72
C ALA A 325 -14.41 2.54 14.03
N PHE A 326 -15.19 2.20 13.01
CA PHE A 326 -16.58 1.81 13.19
C PHE A 326 -16.71 0.35 13.62
N PHE A 327 -17.51 0.11 14.67
CA PHE A 327 -17.87 -1.22 15.18
C PHE A 327 -16.70 -2.15 15.57
N SER A 328 -15.71 -1.62 16.31
CA SER A 328 -15.03 -2.51 17.26
C SER A 328 -16.09 -3.05 18.22
N PRO A 329 -16.19 -4.38 18.44
CA PRO A 329 -17.22 -4.92 19.32
C PRO A 329 -17.27 -4.19 20.67
N GLY A 330 -18.48 -3.75 21.05
CA GLY A 330 -18.73 -2.95 22.26
C GLY A 330 -18.62 -1.43 22.12
N GLN A 331 -18.26 -0.87 20.96
CA GLN A 331 -18.18 0.58 20.74
C GLN A 331 -19.46 1.15 20.08
N PRO A 332 -20.27 1.96 20.78
CA PRO A 332 -21.49 2.57 20.22
C PRO A 332 -21.22 3.81 19.34
N THR A 333 -20.04 4.43 19.43
CA THR A 333 -19.79 5.77 18.87
C THR A 333 -18.73 5.82 17.77
N GLY A 334 -18.28 4.68 17.25
CA GLY A 334 -17.37 4.65 16.09
C GLY A 334 -15.99 5.29 16.33
N THR A 335 -15.51 5.25 17.58
CA THR A 335 -14.18 5.80 17.93
C THR A 335 -13.09 4.74 17.78
N PRO A 336 -11.94 5.06 17.14
CA PRO A 336 -10.85 4.11 17.01
C PRO A 336 -10.19 3.86 18.37
N THR A 337 -9.65 2.65 18.56
CA THR A 337 -8.89 2.36 19.78
C THR A 337 -7.63 3.23 19.86
N ILE A 338 -7.21 3.58 21.08
CA ILE A 338 -5.98 4.35 21.30
C ILE A 338 -4.77 3.66 20.65
N VAL A 339 -4.73 2.32 20.72
CA VAL A 339 -3.65 1.51 20.12
C VAL A 339 -3.65 1.64 18.60
N THR A 340 -4.81 1.57 17.94
CA THR A 340 -4.91 1.82 16.49
C THR A 340 -4.43 3.22 16.15
N THR A 341 -4.83 4.23 16.92
CA THR A 341 -4.41 5.62 16.71
C THR A 341 -2.90 5.79 16.82
N ILE A 342 -2.28 5.26 17.88
CA ILE A 342 -0.81 5.28 18.02
C ILE A 342 -0.14 4.57 16.84
N GLY A 343 -0.67 3.39 16.46
CA GLY A 343 -0.15 2.62 15.33
C GLY A 343 -0.20 3.38 14.01
N VAL A 344 -1.33 4.01 13.68
CA VAL A 344 -1.51 4.78 12.43
C VAL A 344 -0.59 6.01 12.41
N VAL A 345 -0.53 6.77 13.50
CA VAL A 345 0.34 7.94 13.60
C VAL A 345 1.81 7.54 13.46
N ALA A 346 2.23 6.48 14.15
CA ALA A 346 3.59 5.95 14.03
C ALA A 346 3.88 5.44 12.62
N LEU A 347 2.94 4.71 12.00
CA LEU A 347 3.05 4.18 10.64
C LEU A 347 3.32 5.30 9.62
N LEU A 348 2.49 6.35 9.63
CA LEU A 348 2.61 7.48 8.72
C LEU A 348 3.85 8.33 9.02
N GLY A 349 4.12 8.59 10.31
CA GLY A 349 5.29 9.33 10.76
C GLY A 349 6.61 8.66 10.37
N ILE A 350 6.70 7.34 10.52
CA ILE A 350 7.89 6.58 10.15
C ILE A 350 8.02 6.48 8.62
N ALA A 351 6.93 6.24 7.89
CA ALA A 351 6.95 6.21 6.43
C ALA A 351 7.48 7.54 5.84
N THR A 352 6.96 8.67 6.35
CA THR A 352 7.41 10.01 5.95
C THR A 352 8.85 10.29 6.35
N ALA A 353 9.24 10.00 7.61
CA ALA A 353 10.62 10.13 8.07
C ALA A 353 11.60 9.32 7.21
N THR A 354 11.19 8.12 6.77
CA THR A 354 12.02 7.26 5.92
C THR A 354 12.27 7.88 4.55
N ILE A 355 11.27 8.56 3.98
CA ILE A 355 11.42 9.30 2.72
C ILE A 355 12.36 10.49 2.89
N VAL A 356 12.24 11.24 3.99
CA VAL A 356 13.05 12.44 4.25
C VAL A 356 14.51 12.09 4.54
N VAL A 357 14.75 11.18 5.48
CA VAL A 357 16.10 10.73 5.87
C VAL A 357 16.77 9.95 4.74
N GLY A 358 16.00 9.23 3.91
CA GLY A 358 16.52 8.56 2.72
C GLY A 358 17.08 9.49 1.64
N ARG A 359 16.85 10.81 1.74
CA ARG A 359 17.45 11.83 0.86
C ARG A 359 18.80 12.34 1.36
N THR A 360 19.09 12.29 2.66
CA THR A 360 20.28 12.90 3.24
C THR A 360 21.54 12.04 3.13
N LYS A 361 21.39 10.76 2.77
CA LYS A 361 22.50 9.81 2.57
C LYS A 361 22.89 9.60 1.10
N GLU A 362 22.48 10.46 0.16
CA GLU A 362 23.19 10.51 -1.12
C GLU A 362 24.59 11.05 -0.82
N PRO A 363 25.67 10.22 -0.90
CA PRO A 363 27.01 10.73 -0.65
C PRO A 363 27.25 11.86 -1.63
N ALA A 364 27.65 13.03 -1.11
CA ALA A 364 28.27 14.05 -1.92
C ALA A 364 29.34 13.35 -2.75
N SER A 365 29.20 13.39 -4.06
CA SER A 365 30.17 12.77 -4.97
C SER A 365 31.55 13.36 -4.67
N PRO A 366 32.60 12.54 -4.45
CA PRO A 366 33.95 13.03 -4.36
C PRO A 366 34.38 13.75 -5.65
#